data_AF-A0AAV0XEW1-F1
#
_entry.id   AF-A0AAV0XEW1-F1
#
_cell.length_a   1.000
_cell.length_b   1.000
_cell.length_c   1.000
_cell.angle_alpha   90.00
_cell.angle_beta   90.00
_cell.angle_gamma   90.00
#
_symmetry.space_group_name_H-M   'P 1'
#
loop_
_entity.id
_entity.type
_entity.pdbx_description
1 polymer ?
#
loop_
_entity_poly.entity_id
_entity_poly.type
_entity_poly.pdbx_seq_one_letter_code
_entity_poly.pdbx_strand_id
1 'polypeptide(L)'
;MNLKKKAIEKSVTKEYKDLKTRKKIKSIFYDETRHNDLITSGREKFKIDTFLVILDHLLNELNKRRAAYQNFFFPFAFIVMLERLSHDDIVKGATQLNEIYYDDMDLNELINECLHLKAHIIQLADDKQNNVPKLLQILHEKNLISIYPNIEIALRIYTSTAVTNCIAERSFSCLKRIKNYLRSSMSQDRLNALAILSIEHELTNQLSYDDIIEDFAKKKSRRKTII
;
A
#
# COMPACT_ATOMS: atom_id res chain seq x y z
N MET A 1 -8.07 14.34 -25.43
CA MET A 1 -6.83 13.79 -26.03
C MET A 1 -7.18 12.47 -26.75
N ASN A 2 -6.99 12.37 -28.06
CA ASN A 2 -7.53 11.26 -28.87
C ASN A 2 -6.63 10.02 -28.76
N LEU A 3 -6.69 9.33 -27.61
CA LEU A 3 -5.85 8.16 -27.26
C LEU A 3 -5.90 7.06 -28.33
N LYS A 4 -7.04 6.93 -29.02
CA LYS A 4 -7.22 5.99 -30.13
C LYS A 4 -6.25 6.27 -31.29
N LYS A 5 -6.05 7.55 -31.67
CA LYS A 5 -5.12 7.91 -32.75
C LYS A 5 -3.66 7.60 -32.38
N LYS A 6 -3.24 7.97 -31.16
CA LYS A 6 -1.89 7.65 -30.64
C LYS A 6 -1.63 6.15 -30.53
N ALA A 7 -2.62 5.36 -30.15
CA ALA A 7 -2.49 3.91 -30.06
C ALA A 7 -2.35 3.26 -31.44
N ILE A 8 -3.08 3.76 -32.45
CA ILE A 8 -2.99 3.28 -33.84
C ILE A 8 -1.63 3.62 -34.45
N GLU A 9 -1.09 4.82 -34.19
CA GLU A 9 0.25 5.22 -34.65
C GLU A 9 1.37 4.34 -34.09
N LYS A 10 1.24 3.87 -32.83
CA LYS A 10 2.22 2.98 -32.18
C LYS A 10 2.04 1.49 -32.50
N SER A 11 0.89 1.11 -33.07
CA SER A 11 0.56 -0.30 -33.33
C SER A 11 1.01 -0.70 -34.75
N VAL A 12 1.75 -1.80 -34.85
CA VAL A 12 2.15 -2.39 -36.15
C VAL A 12 0.92 -2.85 -36.95
N THR A 13 -0.14 -3.25 -36.27
CA THR A 13 -1.42 -3.68 -36.88
C THR A 13 -2.49 -2.61 -36.71
N LYS A 14 -3.02 -2.10 -37.84
CA LYS A 14 -4.05 -1.06 -37.88
C LYS A 14 -5.48 -1.59 -37.73
N GLU A 15 -5.69 -2.86 -38.04
CA GLU A 15 -6.99 -3.54 -37.99
C GLU A 15 -6.85 -4.94 -37.38
N TYR A 16 -7.92 -5.41 -36.75
CA TYR A 16 -8.03 -6.75 -36.18
C TYR A 16 -8.15 -7.81 -37.30
N LYS A 17 -7.37 -8.90 -37.23
CA LYS A 17 -7.29 -9.95 -38.28
C LYS A 17 -8.65 -10.60 -38.58
N ASP A 18 -9.47 -10.73 -37.55
CA ASP A 18 -10.83 -11.29 -37.56
C ASP A 18 -11.83 -10.51 -38.42
N LEU A 19 -11.55 -9.25 -38.77
CA LEU A 19 -12.34 -8.48 -39.74
C LEU A 19 -12.11 -8.93 -41.19
N LYS A 20 -10.99 -9.61 -41.47
CA LYS A 20 -10.56 -10.03 -42.81
C LYS A 20 -10.77 -11.53 -43.08
N THR A 21 -11.24 -12.29 -42.09
CA THR A 21 -11.38 -13.75 -42.18
C THR A 21 -12.84 -14.18 -42.17
N ARG A 22 -13.22 -15.08 -43.09
CA ARG A 22 -14.57 -15.69 -43.15
C ARG A 22 -14.86 -16.46 -41.87
N LYS A 23 -15.92 -16.09 -41.14
CA LYS A 23 -16.40 -16.85 -39.98
C LYS A 23 -17.11 -18.12 -40.46
N LYS A 24 -16.66 -19.30 -40.03
CA LYS A 24 -17.36 -20.57 -40.24
C LYS A 24 -18.50 -20.66 -39.23
N ILE A 25 -19.71 -20.75 -39.72
CA ILE A 25 -20.91 -20.99 -38.91
C ILE A 25 -21.18 -22.49 -38.93
N LYS A 26 -21.38 -23.12 -37.77
CA LYS A 26 -21.74 -24.54 -37.69
C LYS A 26 -23.16 -24.77 -38.23
N SER A 27 -23.37 -25.89 -38.92
CA SER A 27 -24.70 -26.41 -39.25
C SER A 27 -25.43 -26.72 -37.95
N ILE A 28 -26.71 -26.33 -37.87
CA ILE A 28 -27.62 -26.64 -36.76
C ILE A 28 -28.65 -27.66 -37.24
N PHE A 29 -29.24 -28.41 -36.31
CA PHE A 29 -30.34 -29.33 -36.63
C PHE A 29 -31.68 -28.58 -36.74
N TYR A 30 -32.68 -29.20 -37.37
CA TYR A 30 -33.95 -28.56 -37.72
C TYR A 30 -34.72 -27.97 -36.51
N ASP A 31 -34.57 -28.59 -35.33
CA ASP A 31 -35.24 -28.16 -34.09
C ASP A 31 -34.37 -27.24 -33.20
N GLU A 32 -33.15 -26.90 -33.62
CA GLU A 32 -32.26 -26.03 -32.84
C GLU A 32 -32.39 -24.56 -33.26
N THR A 33 -32.80 -23.71 -32.32
CA THR A 33 -32.77 -22.26 -32.51
C THR A 33 -31.42 -21.68 -32.07
N ARG A 34 -30.79 -20.81 -32.86
CA ARG A 34 -29.58 -20.06 -32.46
C ARG A 34 -29.91 -18.97 -31.44
N HIS A 35 -30.30 -19.35 -30.24
CA HIS A 35 -30.39 -18.41 -29.14
C HIS A 35 -28.98 -18.16 -28.56
N ASN A 36 -28.55 -16.90 -28.53
CA ASN A 36 -27.31 -16.38 -27.93
C ASN A 36 -25.98 -16.54 -28.68
N ASP A 37 -25.95 -16.88 -29.97
CA ASP A 37 -24.75 -16.71 -30.79
C ASP A 37 -24.49 -15.22 -31.07
N LEU A 38 -24.00 -14.48 -30.07
CA LEU A 38 -23.50 -13.12 -30.25
C LEU A 38 -22.24 -13.17 -31.13
N ILE A 39 -22.41 -12.91 -32.42
CA ILE A 39 -21.30 -12.78 -33.36
C ILE A 39 -20.57 -11.45 -33.07
N THR A 40 -19.73 -11.43 -32.05
CA THR A 40 -18.91 -10.26 -31.71
C THR A 40 -17.70 -10.15 -32.65
N SER A 41 -17.29 -8.93 -32.98
CA SER A 41 -15.96 -8.71 -33.57
C SER A 41 -14.88 -9.12 -32.56
N GLY A 42 -13.69 -9.53 -33.00
CA GLY A 42 -12.59 -9.86 -32.08
C GLY A 42 -12.20 -8.68 -31.19
N ARG A 43 -12.42 -7.45 -31.67
CA ARG A 43 -12.32 -6.23 -30.85
C ARG A 43 -13.33 -6.20 -29.72
N GLU A 44 -14.61 -6.48 -29.99
CA GLU A 44 -15.65 -6.52 -28.95
C GLU A 44 -15.45 -7.68 -28.00
N LYS A 45 -15.04 -8.84 -28.52
CA LYS A 45 -14.69 -10.01 -27.72
C LYS A 45 -13.54 -9.69 -26.77
N PHE A 46 -12.44 -9.11 -27.25
CA PHE A 46 -11.35 -8.64 -26.41
C PHE A 46 -11.84 -7.60 -25.38
N LYS A 47 -12.65 -6.64 -25.81
CA LYS A 47 -13.19 -5.61 -24.92
C LYS A 47 -14.00 -6.22 -23.78
N ILE A 48 -14.91 -7.14 -24.08
CA ILE A 48 -15.84 -7.73 -23.11
C ILE A 48 -15.13 -8.78 -22.25
N ASP A 49 -14.50 -9.78 -22.88
CA ASP A 49 -13.98 -10.96 -22.18
C ASP A 49 -12.66 -10.71 -21.45
N THR A 50 -11.91 -9.68 -21.83
CA THR A 50 -10.58 -9.41 -21.23
C THR A 50 -10.48 -8.02 -20.65
N PHE A 51 -10.73 -6.96 -21.42
CA PHE A 51 -10.45 -5.59 -20.97
C PHE A 51 -11.40 -5.16 -19.85
N LEU A 52 -12.72 -5.36 -20.01
CA LEU A 52 -13.69 -5.05 -18.96
C LEU A 52 -13.49 -5.94 -17.74
N VAL A 53 -13.23 -7.24 -17.93
CA VAL A 53 -12.91 -8.17 -16.83
C VAL A 53 -11.70 -7.68 -16.01
N ILE A 54 -10.63 -7.21 -16.66
CA ILE A 54 -9.47 -6.64 -15.97
C ILE A 54 -9.85 -5.37 -15.19
N LEU A 55 -10.66 -4.49 -15.78
CA LEU A 55 -11.12 -3.28 -15.09
C LEU A 55 -12.00 -3.59 -13.89
N ASP A 56 -12.93 -4.53 -14.02
CA ASP A 56 -13.82 -4.95 -12.95
C ASP A 56 -13.02 -5.59 -11.81
N HIS A 57 -12.04 -6.45 -12.15
CA HIS A 57 -11.13 -7.02 -11.17
C HIS A 57 -10.32 -5.92 -10.45
N LEU A 58 -9.76 -4.97 -11.18
CA LEU A 58 -8.99 -3.87 -10.60
C LEU A 58 -9.87 -3.04 -9.67
N LEU A 59 -11.09 -2.70 -10.10
CA LEU A 59 -12.05 -1.95 -9.30
C LEU A 59 -12.43 -2.72 -8.02
N ASN A 60 -12.67 -4.03 -8.13
CA ASN A 60 -12.97 -4.88 -6.99
C ASN A 60 -11.82 -4.90 -5.98
N GLU A 61 -10.57 -5.07 -6.43
CA GLU A 61 -9.40 -5.06 -5.55
C GLU A 61 -9.16 -3.70 -4.90
N LEU A 62 -9.36 -2.60 -5.64
CA LEU A 62 -9.29 -1.24 -5.06
C LEU A 62 -10.37 -1.03 -4.00
N ASN A 63 -11.59 -1.51 -4.24
CA ASN A 63 -12.68 -1.41 -3.28
C ASN A 63 -12.42 -2.24 -2.03
N LYS A 64 -11.90 -3.47 -2.18
CA LYS A 64 -11.46 -4.30 -1.03
C LYS A 64 -10.40 -3.59 -0.21
N ARG A 65 -9.38 -3.01 -0.86
CA ARG A 65 -8.32 -2.25 -0.16
C ARG A 65 -8.86 -1.02 0.53
N ARG A 66 -9.78 -0.28 -0.11
CA ARG A 66 -10.47 0.87 0.51
C ARG A 66 -11.26 0.45 1.76
N ALA A 67 -12.02 -0.64 1.68
CA ALA A 67 -12.78 -1.14 2.82
C ALA A 67 -11.87 -1.52 3.98
N ALA A 68 -10.74 -2.19 3.71
CA ALA A 68 -9.73 -2.49 4.73
C ALA A 68 -9.19 -1.23 5.42
N TYR A 69 -8.89 -0.17 4.66
CA TYR A 69 -8.46 1.11 5.24
C TYR A 69 -9.55 1.82 6.04
N GLN A 70 -10.80 1.75 5.59
CA GLN A 70 -11.93 2.32 6.33
C GLN A 70 -12.14 1.58 7.66
N ASN A 71 -12.09 0.26 7.66
CA ASN A 71 -12.20 -0.56 8.87
C ASN A 71 -11.07 -0.29 9.85
N PHE A 72 -9.84 -0.12 9.36
CA PHE A 72 -8.69 0.26 10.19
C PHE A 72 -8.81 1.68 10.74
N PHE A 73 -9.29 2.64 9.94
CA PHE A 73 -9.41 4.05 10.36
C PHE A 73 -10.54 4.25 11.38
N PHE A 74 -11.62 3.48 11.28
CA PHE A 74 -12.84 3.71 12.05
C PHE A 74 -12.63 3.80 13.57
N PRO A 75 -11.87 2.89 14.22
CA PRO A 75 -11.56 2.99 15.65
C PRO A 75 -10.77 4.25 16.05
N PHE A 76 -10.00 4.84 15.13
CA PHE A 76 -9.19 6.05 15.39
C PHE A 76 -9.91 7.35 15.00
N ALA A 77 -11.05 7.26 14.31
CA ALA A 77 -11.73 8.41 13.73
C ALA A 77 -12.14 9.44 14.79
N PHE A 78 -12.48 8.99 16.00
CA PHE A 78 -12.88 9.87 17.10
C PHE A 78 -11.74 10.79 17.57
N ILE A 79 -10.49 10.33 17.54
CA ILE A 79 -9.31 11.12 17.93
C ILE A 79 -9.10 12.29 16.95
N VAL A 80 -9.38 12.07 15.66
CA VAL A 80 -9.27 13.12 14.63
C VAL A 80 -10.37 14.17 14.76
N MET A 81 -11.56 13.75 15.20
CA MET A 81 -12.76 14.60 15.28
C MET A 81 -13.07 15.07 16.72
N LEU A 82 -12.09 14.97 17.63
CA LEU A 82 -12.24 15.14 19.07
C LEU A 82 -12.92 16.47 19.46
N GLU A 83 -12.59 17.55 18.75
CA GLU A 83 -13.18 18.89 18.95
C GLU A 83 -14.71 18.89 18.77
N ARG A 84 -15.24 18.07 17.86
CA ARG A 84 -16.65 18.09 17.42
C ARG A 84 -17.52 17.05 18.12
N LEU A 85 -16.93 16.10 18.83
CA LEU A 85 -17.64 14.96 19.42
C LEU A 85 -18.20 15.29 20.79
N SER A 86 -19.34 14.69 21.15
CA SER A 86 -19.87 14.75 22.51
C SER A 86 -19.06 13.86 23.46
N HIS A 87 -19.27 14.00 24.78
CA HIS A 87 -18.64 13.11 25.75
C HIS A 87 -19.00 11.64 25.50
N ASP A 88 -20.29 11.36 25.27
CA ASP A 88 -20.78 10.00 25.00
C ASP A 88 -20.14 9.39 23.75
N ASP A 89 -19.90 10.19 22.72
CA ASP A 89 -19.26 9.70 21.49
C ASP A 89 -17.76 9.45 21.68
N ILE A 90 -17.08 10.22 22.53
CA ILE A 90 -15.69 9.98 22.92
C ILE A 90 -15.59 8.67 23.69
N VAL A 91 -16.49 8.43 24.65
CA VAL A 91 -16.53 7.17 25.41
C VAL A 91 -16.71 5.99 24.46
N LYS A 92 -17.68 6.06 23.54
CA LYS A 92 -17.92 5.00 22.55
C LYS A 92 -16.69 4.75 21.66
N GLY A 93 -16.04 5.82 21.17
CA GLY A 93 -14.84 5.71 20.35
C GLY A 93 -13.67 5.07 21.11
N ALA A 94 -13.43 5.53 22.33
CA ALA A 94 -12.39 4.99 23.21
C ALA A 94 -12.65 3.52 23.55
N THR A 95 -13.90 3.12 23.83
CA THR A 95 -14.24 1.71 24.07
C THR A 95 -13.96 0.84 22.85
N GLN A 96 -14.33 1.29 21.65
CA GLN A 96 -14.09 0.54 20.40
C GLN A 96 -12.59 0.38 20.10
N LEU A 97 -11.80 1.42 20.36
CA LEU A 97 -10.36 1.36 20.18
C LEU A 97 -9.72 0.41 21.22
N ASN A 98 -10.15 0.51 22.47
CA ASN A 98 -9.62 -0.31 23.56
C ASN A 98 -10.00 -1.79 23.40
N GLU A 99 -11.14 -2.13 22.79
CA GLU A 99 -11.47 -3.52 22.48
C GLU A 99 -10.45 -4.18 21.52
N ILE A 100 -9.81 -3.40 20.66
CA ILE A 100 -8.82 -3.89 19.69
C ILE A 100 -7.42 -3.91 20.30
N TYR A 101 -7.09 -2.91 21.11
CA TYR A 101 -5.76 -2.67 21.68
C TYR A 101 -5.80 -2.65 23.22
N TYR A 102 -6.48 -3.62 23.83
CA TYR A 102 -6.73 -3.64 25.28
C TYR A 102 -5.45 -3.82 26.12
N ASP A 103 -4.40 -4.42 25.53
CA ASP A 103 -3.10 -4.62 26.18
C ASP A 103 -2.22 -3.35 26.14
N ASP A 104 -2.50 -2.42 25.24
CA ASP A 104 -1.65 -1.25 24.97
C ASP A 104 -2.12 0.04 25.68
N MET A 105 -3.38 0.09 26.14
CA MET A 105 -4.01 1.31 26.66
C MET A 105 -4.94 1.03 27.85
N ASP A 106 -5.03 1.99 28.77
CA ASP A 106 -6.09 2.00 29.81
C ASP A 106 -7.29 2.82 29.32
N LEU A 107 -8.47 2.21 29.34
CA LEU A 107 -9.71 2.82 28.86
C LEU A 107 -10.08 4.11 29.63
N ASN A 108 -9.96 4.09 30.96
CA ASN A 108 -10.37 5.22 31.78
C ASN A 108 -9.40 6.39 31.62
N GLU A 109 -8.10 6.09 31.59
CA GLU A 109 -7.08 7.09 31.32
C GLU A 109 -7.24 7.68 29.91
N LEU A 110 -7.48 6.85 28.89
CA LEU A 110 -7.71 7.30 27.51
C LEU A 110 -8.90 8.25 27.40
N ILE A 111 -10.04 7.94 28.05
CA ILE A 111 -11.23 8.80 28.04
C ILE A 111 -10.90 10.15 28.69
N ASN A 112 -10.25 10.14 29.86
CA ASN A 112 -9.88 11.37 30.58
C ASN A 112 -8.91 12.22 29.76
N GLU A 113 -7.85 11.60 29.22
CA GLU A 113 -6.89 12.25 28.32
C GLU A 113 -7.59 12.89 27.13
N CYS A 114 -8.56 12.19 26.52
CA CYS A 114 -9.30 12.71 25.37
C CYS A 114 -10.10 13.96 25.75
N LEU A 115 -10.75 13.98 26.91
CA LEU A 115 -11.50 15.15 27.37
C LEU A 115 -10.57 16.33 27.68
N HIS A 116 -9.43 16.08 28.32
CA HIS A 116 -8.42 17.10 28.58
C HIS A 116 -7.82 17.65 27.28
N LEU A 117 -7.47 16.77 26.34
CA LEU A 117 -6.94 17.14 25.05
C LEU A 117 -7.98 17.94 24.25
N LYS A 118 -9.27 17.57 24.29
CA LYS A 118 -10.35 18.34 23.67
C LYS A 118 -10.35 19.80 24.10
N ALA A 119 -10.25 20.04 25.41
CA ALA A 119 -10.23 21.39 25.97
C ALA A 119 -8.96 22.15 25.56
N HIS A 120 -7.83 21.45 25.46
CA HIS A 120 -6.53 22.03 25.16
C HIS A 120 -6.28 22.25 23.66
N ILE A 121 -6.89 21.46 22.77
CA ILE A 121 -6.74 21.56 21.30
C ILE A 121 -7.09 22.96 20.79
N ILE A 122 -8.11 23.60 21.37
CA ILE A 122 -8.55 24.97 21.02
C ILE A 122 -7.42 25.98 21.25
N GLN A 123 -6.53 25.74 22.22
CA GLN A 123 -5.39 26.59 22.53
C GLN A 123 -4.11 26.19 21.78
N LEU A 124 -4.08 24.97 21.21
CA LEU A 124 -2.89 24.39 20.59
C LEU A 124 -2.81 24.60 19.07
N ALA A 125 -3.96 24.77 18.40
CA ALA A 125 -4.05 24.79 16.94
C ALA A 125 -4.33 26.20 16.41
N ASP A 126 -3.31 26.88 15.88
CA ASP A 126 -3.46 28.11 15.09
C ASP A 126 -4.14 27.85 13.73
N ASP A 127 -4.08 26.60 13.24
CA ASP A 127 -4.63 26.16 11.95
C ASP A 127 -5.70 25.06 12.12
N LYS A 128 -6.84 25.23 11.44
CA LYS A 128 -8.00 24.32 11.45
C LYS A 128 -7.77 22.96 10.74
N GLN A 129 -6.53 22.64 10.34
CA GLN A 129 -6.19 21.38 9.66
C GLN A 129 -5.46 20.44 10.61
N ASN A 130 -6.23 19.78 11.48
CA ASN A 130 -5.73 18.71 12.34
C ASN A 130 -5.52 17.43 11.53
N ASN A 131 -4.32 17.28 10.95
CA ASN A 131 -3.85 16.01 10.42
C ASN A 131 -3.23 15.19 11.57
N VAL A 132 -3.50 13.88 11.62
CA VAL A 132 -2.99 12.98 12.67
C VAL A 132 -1.47 13.08 12.90
N PRO A 133 -0.61 13.09 11.85
CA PRO A 133 0.83 13.25 12.04
C PRO A 133 1.21 14.60 12.64
N LYS A 134 0.45 15.66 12.35
CA LYS A 134 0.72 16.99 12.88
C LYS A 134 0.34 17.08 14.35
N LEU A 135 -0.76 16.44 14.76
CA LEU A 135 -1.13 16.32 16.17
C LEU A 135 -0.04 15.59 16.96
N LEU A 136 0.43 14.45 16.46
CA LEU A 136 1.54 13.71 17.08
C LEU A 136 2.80 14.59 17.18
N GLN A 137 3.17 15.29 16.11
CA GLN A 137 4.30 16.22 16.12
C GLN A 137 4.15 17.33 17.18
N ILE A 138 2.97 17.93 17.32
CA ILE A 138 2.70 18.98 18.32
C ILE A 138 2.84 18.41 19.74
N LEU A 139 2.35 17.19 19.99
CA LEU A 139 2.50 16.53 21.28
C LEU A 139 3.99 16.35 21.65
N HIS A 140 4.82 16.00 20.67
CA HIS A 140 6.26 15.89 20.85
C HIS A 140 6.94 17.25 21.07
N GLU A 141 6.67 18.25 20.22
CA GLU A 141 7.30 19.57 20.29
C GLU A 141 6.99 20.30 21.60
N LYS A 142 5.78 20.10 22.15
CA LYS A 142 5.33 20.74 23.40
C LYS A 142 5.56 19.87 24.65
N ASN A 143 6.26 18.73 24.53
CA ASN A 143 6.49 17.77 25.63
C ASN A 143 5.20 17.31 26.35
N LEU A 144 4.09 17.17 25.60
CA LEU A 144 2.79 16.75 26.13
C LEU A 144 2.63 15.23 26.21
N ILE A 145 3.64 14.47 25.78
CA ILE A 145 3.63 13.00 25.74
C ILE A 145 3.43 12.41 27.14
N SER A 146 4.04 13.00 28.17
CA SER A 146 3.88 12.54 29.56
C SER A 146 2.50 12.84 30.14
N ILE A 147 1.74 13.73 29.51
CA ILE A 147 0.39 14.12 29.93
C ILE A 147 -0.67 13.28 29.20
N TYR A 148 -0.40 12.90 27.95
CA TYR A 148 -1.31 12.12 27.11
C TYR A 148 -0.68 10.83 26.57
N PRO A 149 -0.20 9.91 27.43
CA PRO A 149 0.48 8.69 27.00
C PRO A 149 -0.42 7.76 26.17
N ASN A 150 -1.69 7.57 26.56
CA ASN A 150 -2.59 6.65 25.86
C ASN A 150 -2.97 7.20 24.47
N ILE A 151 -3.19 8.50 24.35
CA ILE A 151 -3.42 9.15 23.04
C ILE A 151 -2.18 9.05 22.16
N GLU A 152 -0.99 9.23 22.72
CA GLU A 152 0.26 9.12 21.97
C GLU A 152 0.45 7.70 21.41
N ILE A 153 0.18 6.67 22.21
CA ILE A 153 0.19 5.27 21.77
C ILE A 153 -0.79 5.07 20.61
N ALA A 154 -2.03 5.54 20.74
CA ALA A 154 -3.04 5.44 19.68
C ALA A 154 -2.58 6.12 18.37
N LEU A 155 -2.05 7.34 18.47
CA LEU A 155 -1.55 8.09 17.31
C LEU A 155 -0.32 7.42 16.69
N ARG A 156 0.56 6.80 17.49
CA ARG A 156 1.72 6.05 17.04
C ARG A 156 1.31 4.78 16.30
N ILE A 157 0.33 4.04 16.82
CA ILE A 157 -0.24 2.86 16.13
C ILE A 157 -0.81 3.30 14.77
N TYR A 158 -1.62 4.37 14.74
CA TYR A 158 -2.21 4.85 13.49
C TYR A 158 -1.18 5.31 12.45
N THR A 159 -0.15 6.05 12.88
CA THR A 159 0.88 6.57 11.95
C THR A 159 1.82 5.47 11.46
N SER A 160 2.19 4.52 12.32
CA SER A 160 3.08 3.41 11.95
C SER A 160 2.45 2.47 10.92
N THR A 161 1.16 2.17 11.02
CA THR A 161 0.45 1.33 10.03
C THR A 161 0.30 2.00 8.67
N ALA A 162 0.19 3.33 8.62
CA ALA A 162 0.26 4.06 7.35
C ALA A 162 1.64 3.92 6.70
N VAL A 163 2.71 4.01 7.50
CA VAL A 163 4.11 3.88 7.04
C VAL A 163 4.41 2.47 6.51
N THR A 164 3.93 1.41 7.15
CA THR A 164 4.18 0.02 6.71
C THR A 164 3.63 -0.26 5.31
N ASN A 165 2.48 0.32 4.95
CA ASN A 165 1.94 0.22 3.58
C ASN A 165 2.88 0.83 2.54
N CYS A 166 3.44 2.01 2.81
CA CYS A 166 4.39 2.66 1.90
C CYS A 166 5.71 1.87 1.78
N ILE A 167 6.18 1.26 2.86
CA ILE A 167 7.39 0.41 2.87
C ILE A 167 7.19 -0.82 2.00
N ALA A 168 6.01 -1.46 2.06
CA ALA A 168 5.70 -2.60 1.19
C ALA A 168 5.78 -2.20 -0.30
N GLU A 169 5.18 -1.07 -0.68
CA GLU A 169 5.23 -0.57 -2.07
C GLU A 169 6.66 -0.22 -2.52
N ARG A 170 7.45 0.43 -1.64
CA ARG A 170 8.88 0.70 -1.88
C ARG A 170 9.65 -0.61 -2.11
N SER A 171 9.40 -1.62 -1.29
CA SER A 171 10.05 -2.94 -1.38
C SER A 171 9.68 -3.65 -2.69
N PHE A 172 8.42 -3.65 -3.11
CA PHE A 172 8.01 -4.23 -4.39
C PHE A 172 8.60 -3.48 -5.60
N SER A 173 8.67 -2.15 -5.53
CA SER A 173 9.32 -1.34 -6.57
C SER A 173 10.82 -1.67 -6.68
N CYS A 174 11.48 -1.82 -5.53
CA CYS A 174 12.87 -2.25 -5.44
C CYS A 174 13.07 -3.67 -6.02
N LEU A 175 12.24 -4.63 -5.61
CA LEU A 175 12.27 -6.00 -6.11
C LEU A 175 12.09 -6.06 -7.63
N LYS A 176 11.22 -5.23 -8.21
CA LYS A 176 11.03 -5.14 -9.66
C LYS A 176 12.31 -4.70 -10.40
N ARG A 177 13.14 -3.86 -9.79
CA ARG A 177 14.45 -3.44 -10.35
C ARG A 177 15.50 -4.56 -10.22
N ILE A 178 15.52 -5.25 -9.09
CA ILE A 178 16.51 -6.31 -8.79
C ILE A 178 16.21 -7.58 -9.58
N LYS A 179 14.96 -8.04 -9.55
CA LYS A 179 14.46 -9.25 -10.20
C LYS A 179 13.87 -8.90 -11.56
N ASN A 180 14.74 -8.83 -12.55
CA ASN A 180 14.36 -8.66 -13.96
C ASN A 180 14.52 -9.99 -14.73
N TYR A 181 14.03 -10.03 -15.97
CA TYR A 181 14.03 -11.23 -16.81
C TYR A 181 15.41 -11.89 -16.94
N LEU A 182 16.48 -11.09 -17.04
CA LEU A 182 17.86 -11.55 -17.16
C LEU A 182 18.44 -12.11 -15.85
N ARG A 183 17.80 -11.85 -14.69
CA ARG A 183 18.24 -12.27 -13.35
C ARG A 183 17.24 -13.22 -12.68
N SER A 184 16.52 -14.00 -13.49
CA SER A 184 15.46 -14.90 -13.03
C SER A 184 15.96 -16.11 -12.23
N SER A 185 17.24 -16.51 -12.37
CA SER A 185 17.85 -17.68 -11.73
C SER A 185 18.58 -17.38 -10.40
N MET A 186 18.28 -16.25 -9.74
CA MET A 186 18.96 -15.85 -8.51
C MET A 186 18.41 -16.57 -7.26
N SER A 187 19.29 -16.97 -6.33
CA SER A 187 18.88 -17.54 -5.05
C SER A 187 18.17 -16.54 -4.16
N GLN A 188 17.32 -17.03 -3.26
CA GLN A 188 16.54 -16.17 -2.35
C GLN A 188 17.44 -15.37 -1.41
N ASP A 189 18.52 -15.97 -0.91
CA ASP A 189 19.47 -15.28 -0.02
C ASP A 189 20.11 -14.06 -0.70
N ARG A 190 20.53 -14.24 -1.97
CA ARG A 190 21.11 -13.14 -2.74
C ARG A 190 20.07 -12.07 -3.09
N LEU A 191 18.83 -12.47 -3.37
CA LEU A 191 17.73 -11.54 -3.60
C LEU A 191 17.47 -10.67 -2.36
N ASN A 192 17.36 -11.29 -1.19
CA ASN A 192 17.10 -10.61 0.07
C ASN A 192 18.25 -9.64 0.41
N ALA A 193 19.50 -10.08 0.28
CA ALA A 193 20.66 -9.23 0.51
C ALA A 193 20.67 -7.99 -0.42
N LEU A 194 20.42 -8.17 -1.72
CA LEU A 194 20.35 -7.06 -2.68
C LEU A 194 19.17 -6.13 -2.42
N ALA A 195 18.03 -6.68 -1.97
CA ALA A 195 16.85 -5.90 -1.62
C ALA A 195 17.14 -4.97 -0.44
N ILE A 196 17.77 -5.48 0.61
CA ILE A 196 18.18 -4.68 1.78
C ILE A 196 19.13 -3.56 1.36
N LEU A 197 20.19 -3.89 0.61
CA LEU A 197 21.15 -2.89 0.12
C LEU A 197 20.49 -1.80 -0.74
N SER A 198 19.48 -2.17 -1.53
CA SER A 198 18.82 -1.24 -2.43
C SER A 198 17.71 -0.41 -1.75
N ILE A 199 17.09 -0.92 -0.68
CA ILE A 199 16.14 -0.19 0.16
C ILE A 199 16.90 0.83 1.01
N GLU A 200 17.98 0.39 1.65
CA GLU A 200 18.86 1.20 2.50
C GLU A 200 19.99 1.85 1.71
N HIS A 201 19.72 2.25 0.48
CA HIS A 201 20.74 2.72 -0.45
C HIS A 201 21.53 3.94 0.08
N GLU A 202 20.87 4.81 0.86
CA GLU A 202 21.51 5.96 1.52
C GLU A 202 22.62 5.52 2.48
N LEU A 203 22.36 4.51 3.32
CA LEU A 203 23.35 3.93 4.21
C LEU A 203 24.43 3.18 3.42
N THR A 204 24.05 2.44 2.36
CA THR A 204 25.05 1.70 1.58
C THR A 204 26.03 2.59 0.83
N ASN A 205 25.62 3.79 0.42
CA ASN A 205 26.50 4.75 -0.24
C ASN A 205 27.50 5.40 0.71
N GLN A 206 27.23 5.35 2.02
CA GLN A 206 28.16 5.83 3.05
C GLN A 206 29.24 4.79 3.38
N LEU A 207 29.08 3.53 2.97
CA LEU A 207 30.07 2.48 3.18
C LEU A 207 31.31 2.69 2.30
N SER A 208 32.49 2.57 2.89
CA SER A 208 33.77 2.55 2.18
C SER A 208 33.96 1.21 1.48
N TYR A 209 34.21 1.24 0.18
CA TYR A 209 34.55 0.04 -0.58
C TYR A 209 35.88 -0.57 -0.12
N ASP A 210 36.85 0.26 0.28
CA ASP A 210 38.16 -0.21 0.72
C ASP A 210 38.06 -1.06 1.98
N ASP A 211 37.24 -0.62 2.94
CA ASP A 211 36.99 -1.34 4.20
C ASP A 211 36.33 -2.70 3.93
N ILE A 212 35.36 -2.74 3.00
CA ILE A 212 34.67 -3.98 2.61
C ILE A 212 35.65 -4.94 1.93
N ILE A 213 36.53 -4.44 1.06
CA ILE A 213 37.54 -5.26 0.38
C ILE A 213 38.51 -5.85 1.39
N GLU A 214 38.97 -5.05 2.36
CA GLU A 214 39.89 -5.50 3.40
C GLU A 214 39.23 -6.56 4.31
N ASP A 215 37.99 -6.35 4.75
CA ASP A 215 37.26 -7.30 5.59
C ASP A 215 36.98 -8.62 4.84
N PHE A 216 36.65 -8.53 3.55
CA PHE A 216 36.49 -9.71 2.70
C PHE A 216 37.80 -10.48 2.53
N ALA A 217 38.93 -9.78 2.32
CA ALA A 217 40.25 -10.38 2.21
C ALA A 217 40.66 -11.10 3.51
N LYS A 218 40.38 -10.50 4.67
CA LYS A 218 40.60 -11.12 5.99
C LYS A 218 39.81 -12.42 6.14
N LYS A 219 38.51 -12.43 5.79
CA LYS A 219 37.65 -13.62 5.87
C LYS A 219 38.03 -14.73 4.89
N LYS A 220 38.54 -14.38 3.70
CA LYS A 220 38.93 -15.36 2.66
C LYS A 220 40.37 -15.87 2.79
N SER A 221 41.10 -15.55 3.86
CA SER A 221 42.45 -16.05 4.12
C SER A 221 42.46 -17.56 4.47
N ARG A 222 41.98 -18.40 3.55
CA ARG A 222 42.40 -19.80 3.40
C ARG A 222 43.78 -19.78 2.72
N ARG A 223 44.80 -19.31 3.45
CA ARG A 223 46.18 -19.50 3.03
C ARG A 223 46.46 -21.00 3.12
N LYS A 224 46.44 -21.72 1.99
CA LYS A 224 47.10 -23.02 1.92
C LYS A 224 48.59 -22.76 2.05
N THR A 225 49.19 -23.24 3.13
CA THR A 225 50.64 -23.34 3.25
C THR A 225 51.11 -24.26 2.13
N ILE A 226 51.82 -23.70 1.16
CA ILE A 226 52.59 -24.49 0.21
C ILE A 226 53.85 -24.89 1.00
N ILE A 227 53.88 -26.15 1.42
CA ILE A 227 55.07 -26.80 1.99
C ILE A 227 55.97 -27.20 0.83
#